data_AF-A0A1J5KE13-F1
#
_entry.id   AF-A0A1J5KE13-F1
#
_cell.length_a   1.000
_cell.length_b   1.000
_cell.length_c   1.000
_cell.angle_alpha   90.00
_cell.angle_beta   90.00
_cell.angle_gamma   90.00
#
_symmetry.space_group_name_H-M   'P 1'
#
loop_
_entity.id
_entity.type
_entity.pdbx_description
1 polymer ?
#
loop_
_entity_poly.entity_id
_entity_poly.type
_entity_poly.pdbx_seq_one_letter_code
_entity_poly.pdbx_strand_id
1 'polypeptide(L)'
;MLFKELLGEIYDSHNISKASKRRELLAEQMLSNEKAGKDCMSCTGRCCTFEANSMQMTSLEALEAMTVLEEKGLLNDEVKSRLQKCIDEFRLDKYIQIGPGEYFRKSYTCPFFFFPEFGCGLGIDNKPYGCIAFNPCESGIEDGGNCQSDLDIQEKRNDLFEEEEDRANEALFKEKGISILKEPIPIKLLEFWNKFVKES
;
A
#
# COMPACT_ATOMS: atom_id res chain seq x y z
N MET A 1 -13.31 3.97 -16.80
CA MET A 1 -12.11 3.86 -15.93
C MET A 1 -12.17 2.47 -15.35
N LEU A 2 -11.37 1.56 -15.89
CA LEU A 2 -11.45 0.13 -15.66
C LEU A 2 -11.36 -0.23 -14.17
N PHE A 3 -10.38 0.34 -13.46
CA PHE A 3 -10.18 0.02 -12.04
C PHE A 3 -11.20 0.72 -11.16
N LYS A 4 -11.66 1.91 -11.54
CA LYS A 4 -12.76 2.58 -10.83
C LYS A 4 -14.07 1.80 -10.90
N GLU A 5 -14.39 1.27 -12.08
CA GLU A 5 -15.57 0.42 -12.29
C GLU A 5 -15.46 -0.88 -11.48
N LEU A 6 -14.31 -1.55 -11.55
CA LEU A 6 -14.05 -2.75 -10.76
C LEU A 6 -14.12 -2.51 -9.24
N LEU A 7 -13.58 -1.38 -8.76
CA LEU A 7 -13.67 -1.00 -7.35
C LEU A 7 -15.12 -0.78 -6.92
N GLY A 8 -15.91 -0.09 -7.76
CA GLY A 8 -17.35 0.11 -7.52
C GLY A 8 -18.10 -1.22 -7.44
N GLU A 9 -17.85 -2.14 -8.38
CA GLU A 9 -18.44 -3.48 -8.36
C GLU A 9 -18.14 -4.23 -7.06
N ILE A 10 -16.88 -4.23 -6.62
CA ILE A 10 -16.46 -4.93 -5.39
C ILE A 10 -17.09 -4.28 -4.16
N TYR A 11 -17.13 -2.94 -4.09
CA TYR A 11 -17.73 -2.23 -2.96
C TYR A 11 -19.22 -2.48 -2.83
N ASP A 12 -19.95 -2.34 -3.93
CA ASP A 12 -21.40 -2.46 -3.92
C ASP A 12 -21.85 -3.92 -3.72
N SER A 13 -21.19 -4.88 -4.39
CA SER A 13 -21.59 -6.30 -4.36
C SER A 13 -21.29 -6.98 -3.03
N HIS A 14 -20.26 -6.52 -2.31
CA HIS A 14 -19.80 -7.13 -1.07
C HIS A 14 -20.04 -6.25 0.17
N ASN A 15 -20.73 -5.12 -0.01
CA ASN A 15 -21.07 -4.14 1.04
C ASN A 15 -19.83 -3.70 1.82
N ILE A 16 -18.83 -3.20 1.10
CA ILE A 16 -17.54 -2.78 1.65
C ILE A 16 -17.55 -1.29 1.93
N SER A 17 -17.10 -0.90 3.13
CA SER A 17 -16.94 0.51 3.45
C SER A 17 -15.90 1.18 2.55
N LYS A 18 -16.11 2.46 2.22
CA LYS A 18 -15.18 3.22 1.37
C LYS A 18 -13.77 3.29 1.98
N ALA A 19 -12.78 3.39 1.08
CA ALA A 19 -11.37 3.56 1.39
C ALA A 19 -11.07 4.55 2.53
N SER A 20 -11.68 5.74 2.45
CA SER A 20 -11.53 6.81 3.44
C SER A 20 -12.08 6.43 4.81
N LYS A 21 -13.21 5.72 4.87
CA LYS A 21 -13.80 5.28 6.14
C LYS A 21 -12.92 4.25 6.84
N ARG A 22 -12.35 3.31 6.06
CA ARG A 22 -11.49 2.23 6.57
C ARG A 22 -10.11 2.72 7.03
N ARG A 23 -9.69 3.91 6.55
CA ARG A 23 -8.44 4.59 6.92
C ARG A 23 -8.61 5.71 7.93
N GLU A 24 -9.84 6.12 8.22
CA GLU A 24 -10.16 7.30 9.05
C GLU A 24 -9.38 7.30 10.37
N LEU A 25 -9.39 6.18 11.11
CA LEU A 25 -8.70 6.07 12.39
C LEU A 25 -7.17 6.28 12.26
N LEU A 26 -6.55 5.68 11.24
CA LEU A 26 -5.11 5.83 10.98
C LEU A 26 -4.79 7.23 10.49
N ALA A 27 -5.65 7.79 9.64
CA ALA A 27 -5.52 9.13 9.07
C ALA A 27 -5.60 10.21 10.15
N GLU A 28 -6.57 10.11 11.05
CA GLU A 28 -6.71 11.01 12.20
C GLU A 28 -5.48 10.97 13.10
N GLN A 29 -4.96 9.78 13.39
CA GLN A 29 -3.74 9.62 14.17
C GLN A 29 -2.52 10.24 13.47
N MET A 30 -2.35 10.00 12.17
CA MET A 30 -1.29 10.60 11.36
C MET A 30 -1.38 12.13 11.39
N LEU A 31 -2.55 12.70 11.16
CA LEU A 31 -2.78 14.15 11.21
C LEU A 31 -2.57 14.74 12.62
N SER A 32 -2.93 13.99 13.67
CA SER A 32 -2.66 14.40 15.06
C SER A 32 -1.16 14.40 15.36
N ASN A 33 -0.42 13.40 14.87
CA ASN A 33 1.03 13.33 14.98
C ASN A 33 1.70 14.50 14.26
N GLU A 34 1.26 14.79 13.04
CA GLU A 34 1.75 15.94 12.27
C GLU A 34 1.52 17.27 13.02
N LYS A 35 0.33 17.48 13.61
CA LYS A 35 0.06 18.66 14.45
C LYS A 35 0.95 18.74 15.70
N ALA A 36 1.41 17.60 16.20
CA ALA A 36 2.35 17.52 17.32
C ALA A 36 3.83 17.66 16.87
N GLY A 37 4.08 17.97 15.60
CA GLY A 37 5.42 18.09 15.01
C GLY A 37 6.11 16.76 14.73
N LYS A 38 5.38 15.64 14.79
CA LYS A 38 5.83 14.29 14.45
C LYS A 38 5.46 13.99 13.00
N ASP A 39 6.03 14.78 12.09
CA ASP A 39 5.75 14.69 10.65
C ASP A 39 6.97 14.22 9.85
N CYS A 40 6.75 13.98 8.57
CA CYS A 40 7.79 13.56 7.62
C CYS A 40 8.30 14.74 6.76
N MET A 41 7.91 15.98 7.04
CA MET A 41 8.17 17.13 6.14
C MET A 41 9.66 17.46 6.03
N SER A 42 10.41 17.23 7.10
CA SER A 42 11.87 17.42 7.14
C SER A 42 12.67 16.12 6.96
N CYS A 43 11.99 14.99 6.68
CA CYS A 43 12.63 13.69 6.57
C CYS A 43 13.12 13.43 5.14
N THR A 44 14.29 12.81 4.98
CA THR A 44 14.81 12.34 3.69
C THR A 44 14.03 11.16 3.11
N GLY A 45 13.13 10.56 3.90
CA GLY A 45 12.25 9.48 3.46
C GLY A 45 12.86 8.09 3.59
N ARG A 46 13.81 7.88 4.51
CA ARG A 46 14.40 6.57 4.85
C ARG A 46 13.37 5.44 5.00
N CYS A 47 12.22 5.72 5.59
CA CYS A 47 11.13 4.77 5.77
C CYS A 47 10.51 4.26 4.45
N CYS A 48 10.77 4.94 3.34
CA CYS A 48 10.36 4.58 1.98
C CYS A 48 11.48 3.88 1.18
N THR A 49 12.70 3.81 1.70
CA THR A 49 13.85 3.19 1.03
C THR A 49 14.11 1.78 1.55
N PHE A 50 14.92 1.01 0.84
CA PHE A 50 15.31 -0.36 1.23
C PHE A 50 15.94 -0.48 2.63
N GLU A 51 16.37 0.63 3.24
CA GLU A 51 16.92 0.64 4.59
C GLU A 51 15.89 0.25 5.66
N ALA A 52 14.61 0.53 5.44
CA ALA A 52 13.55 0.29 6.43
C ALA A 52 12.21 -0.15 5.81
N ASN A 53 11.94 0.18 4.55
CA ASN A 53 10.68 -0.13 3.92
C ASN A 53 10.57 -1.62 3.59
N SER A 54 9.57 -2.27 4.17
CA SER A 54 9.16 -3.63 3.82
C SER A 54 7.66 -3.70 3.50
N MET A 55 7.00 -2.57 3.26
CA MET A 55 5.55 -2.44 3.19
C MET A 55 4.90 -3.45 2.23
N GLN A 56 3.69 -3.89 2.57
CA GLN A 56 2.92 -4.83 1.76
C GLN A 56 1.47 -4.37 1.69
N MET A 57 0.76 -4.79 0.65
CA MET A 57 -0.64 -4.47 0.42
C MET A 57 -1.44 -5.74 0.16
N THR A 58 -2.68 -5.72 0.62
CA THR A 58 -3.73 -6.67 0.23
C THR A 58 -4.22 -6.38 -1.18
N SER A 59 -5.02 -7.29 -1.73
CA SER A 59 -5.61 -7.12 -3.06
C SER A 59 -6.58 -5.94 -3.12
N LEU A 60 -7.32 -5.70 -2.04
CA LEU A 60 -8.20 -4.55 -1.95
C LEU A 60 -7.42 -3.22 -1.89
N GLU A 61 -6.38 -3.12 -1.05
CA GLU A 61 -5.51 -1.93 -1.00
C GLU A 61 -4.87 -1.65 -2.37
N ALA A 62 -4.48 -2.71 -3.08
CA ALA A 62 -3.91 -2.58 -4.41
C ALA A 62 -4.93 -2.10 -5.45
N LEU A 63 -6.17 -2.60 -5.42
CA LEU A 63 -7.23 -2.12 -6.31
C LEU A 63 -7.49 -0.62 -6.10
N GLU A 64 -7.58 -0.18 -4.85
CA GLU A 64 -7.74 1.25 -4.51
C GLU A 64 -6.58 2.08 -5.04
N ALA A 65 -5.35 1.61 -4.87
CA ALA A 65 -4.17 2.27 -5.42
C ALA A 65 -4.18 2.31 -6.95
N MET A 66 -4.58 1.23 -7.62
CA MET A 66 -4.72 1.18 -9.08
C MET A 66 -5.77 2.17 -9.59
N THR A 67 -6.90 2.34 -8.88
CA THR A 67 -7.90 3.37 -9.19
C THR A 67 -7.29 4.76 -9.14
N VAL A 68 -6.49 5.09 -8.12
CA VAL A 68 -5.82 6.40 -8.04
C VAL A 68 -4.81 6.59 -9.17
N LEU A 69 -4.02 5.56 -9.49
CA LEU A 69 -3.07 5.64 -10.61
C LEU A 69 -3.79 5.85 -11.94
N GLU A 70 -4.94 5.20 -12.15
CA GLU A 70 -5.79 5.39 -13.33
C GLU A 70 -6.32 6.82 -13.41
N GLU A 71 -6.92 7.32 -12.32
CA GLU A 71 -7.51 8.67 -12.26
C GLU A 71 -6.46 9.78 -12.50
N LYS A 72 -5.22 9.54 -12.10
CA LYS A 72 -4.09 10.46 -12.31
C LYS A 72 -3.39 10.31 -13.66
N GLY A 73 -3.82 9.38 -14.51
CA GLY A 73 -3.13 9.10 -15.79
C GLY A 73 -1.72 8.53 -15.60
N LEU A 74 -1.45 7.90 -14.46
CA LEU A 74 -0.16 7.31 -14.10
C LEU A 74 -0.05 5.84 -14.51
N LEU A 75 -1.10 5.24 -15.09
CA LEU A 75 -1.02 3.92 -15.72
C LEU A 75 -0.31 4.00 -17.08
N ASN A 76 0.98 4.31 -17.05
CA ASN A 76 1.87 4.44 -18.20
C ASN A 76 3.13 3.56 -18.09
N ASP A 77 3.92 3.51 -19.16
CA ASP A 77 5.13 2.68 -19.24
C ASP A 77 6.18 3.05 -18.19
N GLU A 78 6.25 4.31 -17.75
CA GLU A 78 7.17 4.72 -16.69
C GLU A 78 6.82 4.04 -15.37
N VAL A 79 5.56 4.09 -14.94
CA VAL A 79 5.14 3.42 -13.70
C VAL A 79 5.34 1.91 -13.82
N LYS A 80 4.93 1.29 -14.93
CA LYS A 80 5.16 -0.14 -15.13
C LYS A 80 6.64 -0.50 -15.04
N SER A 81 7.52 0.28 -15.67
CA SER A 81 8.96 0.08 -15.61
C SER A 81 9.52 0.23 -14.19
N ARG A 82 9.04 1.21 -13.42
CA ARG A 82 9.44 1.40 -12.02
C ARG A 82 9.02 0.23 -11.13
N LEU A 83 7.80 -0.28 -11.30
CA LEU A 83 7.32 -1.47 -10.58
C LEU A 83 8.21 -2.68 -10.90
N GLN A 84 8.47 -2.95 -12.17
CA GLN A 84 9.30 -4.08 -12.60
C GLN A 84 10.75 -3.96 -12.12
N LYS A 85 11.38 -2.79 -12.30
CA LYS A 85 12.75 -2.54 -11.83
C LYS A 85 12.87 -2.73 -10.32
N CYS A 86 11.90 -2.27 -9.54
CA CYS A 86 11.87 -2.47 -8.09
C CYS A 86 11.83 -3.98 -7.74
N ILE A 87 10.99 -4.76 -8.43
CA ILE A 87 10.93 -6.21 -8.24
C ILE A 87 12.27 -6.87 -8.58
N ASP A 88 12.87 -6.51 -9.71
CA ASP A 88 14.11 -7.11 -10.19
C ASP A 88 15.31 -6.77 -9.28
N GLU A 89 15.43 -5.49 -8.91
CA GLU A 89 16.52 -4.97 -8.07
C GLU A 89 16.53 -5.62 -6.68
N PHE A 90 15.36 -5.66 -6.02
CA PHE A 90 15.23 -6.22 -4.67
C PHE A 90 14.84 -7.70 -4.66
N ARG A 91 14.72 -8.32 -5.85
CA ARG A 91 14.38 -9.73 -6.06
C ARG A 91 13.10 -10.13 -5.34
N LEU A 92 12.08 -9.27 -5.39
CA LEU A 92 10.84 -9.43 -4.62
C LEU A 92 10.01 -10.63 -5.07
N ASP A 93 10.25 -11.11 -6.29
CA ASP A 93 9.68 -12.33 -6.86
C ASP A 93 10.33 -13.64 -6.34
N LYS A 94 11.41 -13.54 -5.56
CA LYS A 94 12.12 -14.70 -5.00
C LYS A 94 11.77 -14.88 -3.53
N TYR A 95 10.80 -15.75 -3.27
CA TYR A 95 10.41 -16.15 -1.92
C TYR A 95 11.48 -17.04 -1.29
N ILE A 96 11.93 -16.63 -0.10
CA ILE A 96 12.89 -17.40 0.70
C ILE A 96 12.10 -17.96 1.87
N GLN A 97 11.86 -19.27 1.86
CA GLN A 97 11.16 -19.92 2.96
C GLN A 97 12.10 -20.06 4.16
N ILE A 98 11.65 -19.61 5.34
CA ILE A 98 12.42 -19.65 6.59
C ILE A 98 11.79 -20.58 7.64
N GLY A 99 10.55 -21.02 7.40
CA GLY A 99 9.83 -21.98 8.24
C GLY A 99 8.61 -22.56 7.51
N PRO A 100 7.87 -23.50 8.13
CA PRO A 100 6.63 -24.01 7.58
C PRO A 100 5.61 -22.88 7.38
N GLY A 101 5.30 -22.53 6.14
CA GLY A 101 4.39 -21.42 5.81
C GLY A 101 4.96 -20.02 6.02
N GLU A 102 6.22 -19.89 6.47
CA GLU A 102 6.84 -18.60 6.75
C GLU A 102 7.89 -18.23 5.69
N TYR A 103 7.77 -17.01 5.16
CA TYR A 103 8.66 -16.47 4.15
C TYR A 103 9.37 -15.23 4.67
N PHE A 104 10.64 -15.11 4.33
CA PHE A 104 11.43 -13.93 4.66
C PHE A 104 10.87 -12.69 3.94
N ARG A 105 10.50 -11.68 4.72
CA ARG A 105 10.02 -10.39 4.21
C ARG A 105 11.22 -9.51 3.84
N LYS A 106 11.35 -9.21 2.55
CA LYS A 106 12.43 -8.36 2.02
C LYS A 106 12.10 -6.88 2.17
N SER A 107 13.14 -6.07 2.42
CA SER A 107 13.07 -4.63 2.31
C SER A 107 13.35 -4.16 0.87
N TYR A 108 12.78 -3.03 0.47
CA TYR A 108 12.90 -2.48 -0.89
C TYR A 108 12.65 -0.97 -0.91
N THR A 109 13.20 -0.26 -1.90
CA THR A 109 12.84 1.15 -2.12
C THR A 109 11.50 1.24 -2.83
N CYS A 110 10.53 1.94 -2.23
CA CYS A 110 9.19 2.10 -2.77
C CYS A 110 9.23 2.70 -4.19
N PRO A 111 8.53 2.13 -5.18
CA PRO A 111 8.54 2.64 -6.56
C PRO A 111 7.98 4.07 -6.68
N PHE A 112 7.18 4.51 -5.70
CA PHE A 112 6.60 5.85 -5.62
C PHE A 112 7.38 6.81 -4.72
N PHE A 113 8.57 6.42 -4.23
CA PHE A 113 9.43 7.32 -3.49
C PHE A 113 9.88 8.47 -4.41
N PHE A 114 9.46 9.71 -4.09
CA PHE A 114 9.62 10.92 -4.91
C PHE A 114 9.05 10.81 -6.33
N PHE A 115 7.95 10.07 -6.49
CA PHE A 115 7.27 9.96 -7.78
C PHE A 115 5.74 9.95 -7.63
N PRO A 116 4.99 10.71 -8.47
CA PRO A 116 5.48 11.69 -9.47
C PRO A 116 5.94 13.02 -8.84
N GLU A 117 5.62 13.24 -7.57
CA GLU A 117 5.96 14.45 -6.82
C GLU A 117 6.57 14.06 -5.46
N PHE A 118 7.02 15.04 -4.68
CA PHE A 118 7.53 14.80 -3.33
C PHE A 118 6.43 14.18 -2.45
N GLY A 119 6.77 13.12 -1.71
CA GLY A 119 5.82 12.31 -0.97
C GLY A 119 5.29 11.11 -1.77
N CYS A 120 4.22 10.49 -1.27
CA CYS A 120 3.59 9.34 -1.93
C CYS A 120 2.34 9.78 -2.70
N GLY A 121 2.38 9.57 -4.03
CA GLY A 121 1.32 9.98 -4.96
C GLY A 121 -0.04 9.31 -4.77
N LEU A 122 -0.21 8.34 -3.87
CA LEU A 122 -1.50 7.66 -3.64
C LEU A 122 -2.48 8.46 -2.76
N GLY A 123 -1.98 9.41 -1.96
CA GLY A 123 -2.81 10.16 -1.01
C GLY A 123 -3.20 9.33 0.23
N ILE A 124 -3.57 10.00 1.32
CA ILE A 124 -3.82 9.35 2.62
C ILE A 124 -4.92 8.28 2.54
N ASP A 125 -5.95 8.52 1.75
CA ASP A 125 -7.12 7.63 1.62
C ASP A 125 -6.86 6.35 0.82
N ASN A 126 -5.70 6.21 0.15
CA ASN A 126 -5.40 5.05 -0.69
C ASN A 126 -3.99 4.49 -0.47
N LYS A 127 -3.22 5.06 0.47
CA LYS A 127 -1.97 4.45 0.92
C LYS A 127 -2.25 3.10 1.60
N PRO A 128 -1.29 2.16 1.56
CA PRO A 128 -1.39 0.96 2.39
C PRO A 128 -1.52 1.30 3.87
N TYR A 129 -2.30 0.54 4.63
CA TYR A 129 -2.55 0.81 6.05
C TYR A 129 -1.25 0.92 6.85
N GLY A 130 -0.32 0.00 6.60
CA GLY A 130 0.99 0.00 7.24
C GLY A 130 1.78 1.28 7.00
N CYS A 131 1.63 1.91 5.82
CA CYS A 131 2.29 3.19 5.53
C CYS A 131 1.69 4.36 6.33
N ILE A 132 0.37 4.35 6.58
CA ILE A 132 -0.31 5.41 7.33
C ILE A 132 -0.03 5.26 8.84
N ALA A 133 0.04 4.02 9.32
CA ALA A 133 0.33 3.72 10.72
C ALA A 133 1.81 3.95 11.10
N PHE A 134 2.71 4.05 10.13
CA PHE A 134 4.15 4.19 10.37
C PHE A 134 4.57 5.66 10.48
N ASN A 135 4.77 6.14 11.71
CA ASN A 135 4.99 7.55 12.01
C ASN A 135 6.24 7.77 12.88
N PRO A 136 6.83 8.98 12.86
CA PRO A 136 7.87 9.35 13.82
C PRO A 136 7.36 9.26 15.27
N CYS A 137 8.15 8.68 16.17
CA CYS A 137 7.82 8.64 17.59
C CYS A 137 8.05 10.00 18.29
N GLU A 138 8.92 10.83 17.71
CA GLU A 138 9.38 12.12 18.25
C GLU A 138 9.31 13.23 17.20
N SER A 139 9.32 14.49 17.63
CA SER A 139 9.37 15.65 16.75
C SER A 139 10.79 15.94 16.27
N GLY A 140 10.94 16.48 15.06
CA GLY A 140 12.25 16.90 14.53
C GLY A 140 13.16 15.74 14.12
N ILE A 141 12.58 14.58 13.81
CA ILE A 141 13.33 13.42 13.30
C ILE A 141 13.82 13.71 11.89
N GLU A 142 15.14 13.72 11.74
CA GLU A 142 15.83 13.67 10.46
C GLU A 142 16.13 12.20 10.11
N ASP A 143 16.10 11.85 8.82
CA ASP A 143 16.47 10.52 8.32
C ASP A 143 15.71 9.31 8.91
N GLY A 144 14.46 9.49 9.38
CA GLY A 144 13.58 8.38 9.75
C GLY A 144 14.10 7.46 10.87
N GLY A 145 15.04 7.93 11.70
CA GLY A 145 15.77 7.11 12.68
C GLY A 145 14.94 6.52 13.82
N ASN A 146 13.78 7.09 14.14
CA ASN A 146 12.88 6.61 15.20
C ASN A 146 11.41 6.58 14.76
N CYS A 147 11.15 6.10 13.55
CA CYS A 147 9.78 5.87 13.07
C CYS A 147 9.35 4.43 13.38
N GLN A 148 8.10 4.26 13.80
CA GLN A 148 7.54 2.96 14.14
C GLN A 148 6.06 2.87 13.72
N SER A 149 5.59 1.64 13.56
CA SER A 149 4.18 1.38 13.32
C SER A 149 3.42 1.43 14.64
N ASP A 150 2.37 2.23 14.72
CA ASP A 150 1.42 2.17 15.82
C ASP A 150 0.58 0.90 15.64
N LEU A 151 0.89 -0.14 16.43
CA LEU A 151 0.22 -1.44 16.33
C LEU A 151 -1.15 -1.41 17.00
N ASP A 152 -1.29 -0.68 18.09
CA ASP A 152 -2.54 -0.57 18.85
C ASP A 152 -3.64 0.08 17.99
N ILE A 153 -3.30 1.12 17.22
CA ILE A 153 -4.27 1.77 16.33
C ILE A 153 -4.62 0.88 15.13
N GLN A 154 -3.66 0.07 14.64
CA GLN A 154 -3.92 -0.89 13.56
C GLN A 154 -4.85 -2.01 14.02
N GLU A 155 -4.64 -2.54 15.22
CA GLU A 155 -5.51 -3.58 15.79
C GLU A 155 -6.94 -3.07 15.96
N LYS A 156 -7.13 -1.88 16.56
CA LYS A 156 -8.46 -1.25 16.69
C LYS A 156 -9.15 -1.05 15.34
N ARG A 157 -8.38 -0.74 14.31
CA ARG A 157 -8.90 -0.56 12.96
C ARG A 157 -9.28 -1.91 12.34
N ASN A 158 -8.49 -2.96 12.57
CA ASN A 158 -8.76 -4.31 12.08
C ASN A 158 -10.04 -4.87 12.72
N ASP A 159 -10.25 -4.66 14.02
CA ASP A 159 -11.47 -5.05 14.72
C ASP A 159 -12.75 -4.49 14.06
N LEU A 160 -12.65 -3.37 13.34
CA LEU A 160 -13.78 -2.71 12.68
C LEU A 160 -14.01 -3.17 11.23
N PHE A 161 -12.94 -3.55 10.51
CA PHE A 161 -12.99 -3.66 9.04
C PHE A 161 -12.37 -4.93 8.45
N GLU A 162 -11.65 -5.73 9.24
CA GLU A 162 -10.95 -6.92 8.75
C GLU A 162 -11.92 -7.91 8.09
N GLU A 163 -13.08 -8.17 8.71
CA GLU A 163 -14.07 -9.10 8.15
C GLU A 163 -14.63 -8.65 6.78
N GLU A 164 -14.85 -7.34 6.56
CA GLU A 164 -15.30 -6.86 5.25
C GLU A 164 -14.17 -6.89 4.22
N GLU A 165 -12.94 -6.60 4.64
CA GLU A 165 -11.77 -6.71 3.78
C GLU A 165 -11.47 -8.11 3.33
N ASP A 166 -11.57 -9.08 4.22
CA ASP A 166 -11.37 -10.47 3.89
C ASP A 166 -12.40 -10.93 2.85
N ARG A 167 -13.67 -10.53 3.00
CA ARG A 167 -14.69 -10.79 1.98
C ARG A 167 -14.32 -10.19 0.62
N ALA A 168 -13.84 -8.94 0.61
CA ALA A 168 -13.43 -8.29 -0.64
C ALA A 168 -12.19 -8.94 -1.28
N ASN A 169 -11.19 -9.29 -0.47
CA ASN A 169 -9.98 -9.97 -0.93
C ASN A 169 -10.31 -11.38 -1.46
N GLU A 170 -11.20 -12.11 -0.79
CA GLU A 170 -11.71 -13.39 -1.28
C GLU A 170 -12.49 -13.25 -2.58
N ALA A 171 -13.33 -12.22 -2.72
CA ALA A 171 -14.08 -11.95 -3.94
C ALA A 171 -13.13 -11.65 -5.11
N LEU A 172 -12.13 -10.79 -4.90
CA LEU A 172 -11.09 -10.51 -5.89
C LEU A 172 -10.34 -11.78 -6.34
N PHE A 173 -10.07 -12.69 -5.41
CA PHE A 173 -9.48 -13.98 -5.73
C PHE A 173 -10.43 -14.88 -6.53
N LYS A 174 -11.64 -15.13 -6.02
CA LYS A 174 -12.59 -16.06 -6.63
C LYS A 174 -13.11 -15.58 -7.99
N GLU A 175 -13.42 -14.30 -8.11
CA GLU A 175 -14.09 -13.73 -9.29
C GLU A 175 -13.10 -13.24 -10.34
N LYS A 176 -11.96 -12.70 -9.91
CA LYS A 176 -10.99 -12.05 -10.81
C LYS A 176 -9.64 -12.76 -10.86
N GLY A 177 -9.39 -13.73 -9.99
CA GLY A 177 -8.15 -14.48 -9.95
C GLY A 177 -6.94 -13.66 -9.49
N ILE A 178 -7.16 -12.67 -8.62
CA ILE A 178 -6.09 -11.91 -7.95
C ILE A 178 -5.74 -12.60 -6.63
N SER A 179 -4.48 -12.95 -6.43
CA SER A 179 -3.96 -13.66 -5.25
C SER A 179 -4.35 -12.97 -3.95
N ILE A 180 -4.90 -13.74 -2.99
CA ILE A 180 -5.25 -13.27 -1.64
C ILE A 180 -4.02 -12.90 -0.79
N LEU A 181 -2.83 -13.34 -1.20
CA LEU A 181 -1.60 -13.11 -0.42
C LEU A 181 -1.31 -11.62 -0.33
N LYS A 182 -1.00 -11.17 0.89
CA LYS A 182 -0.46 -9.83 1.12
C LYS A 182 0.99 -9.79 0.65
N GLU A 183 1.31 -8.84 -0.23
CA GLU A 183 2.59 -8.84 -0.95
C GLU A 183 3.19 -7.44 -1.06
N PRO A 184 4.51 -7.33 -1.36
CA PRO A 184 5.14 -6.02 -1.57
C PRO A 184 4.36 -5.18 -2.58
N ILE A 185 4.29 -3.87 -2.32
CA ILE A 185 3.57 -2.89 -3.17
C ILE A 185 3.80 -3.13 -4.68
N PRO A 186 5.04 -3.24 -5.19
CA PRO A 186 5.24 -3.39 -6.62
C PRO A 186 4.72 -4.73 -7.18
N ILE A 187 4.81 -5.82 -6.41
CA ILE A 187 4.32 -7.15 -6.83
C ILE A 187 2.80 -7.11 -7.01
N LYS A 188 2.08 -6.63 -5.99
CA LYS A 188 0.62 -6.66 -6.00
C LYS A 188 0.02 -5.69 -7.02
N LEU A 189 0.61 -4.50 -7.21
CA LEU A 189 0.18 -3.59 -8.27
C LEU A 189 0.44 -4.16 -9.68
N LEU A 190 1.59 -4.79 -9.89
CA LEU A 190 1.93 -5.38 -11.18
C LEU A 190 1.04 -6.59 -11.50
N GLU A 191 0.57 -7.33 -10.48
CA GLU A 191 -0.44 -8.38 -10.63
C GLU A 191 -1.73 -7.83 -11.26
N PHE A 192 -2.30 -6.75 -10.69
CA PHE A 192 -3.46 -6.08 -11.28
C PHE A 192 -3.18 -5.55 -12.68
N TRP A 193 -2.01 -4.91 -12.86
CA TRP A 193 -1.62 -4.36 -14.15
C TRP A 193 -1.62 -5.44 -15.23
N ASN A 194 -0.91 -6.54 -15.02
CA ASN A 194 -0.78 -7.63 -15.99
C ASN A 194 -2.10 -8.35 -16.24
N LYS A 195 -3.00 -8.38 -15.25
CA LYS A 195 -4.31 -9.02 -15.38
C LYS A 195 -5.28 -8.19 -16.24
N PHE A 196 -5.28 -6.88 -16.09
CA PHE A 196 -6.35 -6.01 -16.58
C PHE A 196 -5.91 -5.02 -17.67
N VAL A 197 -4.66 -4.56 -17.63
CA VAL A 197 -4.11 -3.66 -18.64
C VAL A 197 -3.52 -4.52 -19.76
N LYS A 198 -4.29 -4.71 -20.82
CA LYS A 198 -3.82 -5.42 -22.02
C LYS A 198 -2.64 -4.66 -22.62
N GLU A 199 -1.52 -5.35 -22.83
CA GLU A 199 -0.46 -4.83 -23.68
C GLU A 199 -1.01 -4.68 -25.09
N SER A 200 -0.88 -3.47 -25.67
CA SER A 200 -1.26 -3.19 -27.05
C SER A 200 -0.14 -3.62 -28.00
#